data_AF-A0A0F9R1E1-F1
#
_entry.id   AF-A0A0F9R1E1-F1
#
_cell.length_a   1.000
_cell.length_b   1.000
_cell.length_c   1.000
_cell.angle_alpha   90.00
_cell.angle_beta   90.00
_cell.angle_gamma   90.00
#
_symmetry.space_group_name_H-M   'P 1'
#
loop_
_entity.id
_entity.type
_entity.pdbx_description
1 polymer ?
#
loop_
_entity_poly.entity_id
_entity_poly.type
_entity_poly.pdbx_seq_one_letter_code
_entity_poly.pdbx_strand_id
1 'polypeptide(L)'
;MREFKTGATRDTMKGKLSYVKALSPIVLQRYVQYLDAHRKQADGLMREFDNWKQGIPKEAYLDGLGRHFVAAWLLEHGFPASDNHGPVTLENSLCGIIFNAMGWLHELLKTDVQPFVVPEGWKISFGGKTCGWFIKTEMNEYLHKDNELHKNTTGWDNHKFGKAPGYWSTEKETEAALAAYLEKTESEATE
;
A
#
# COMPACT_ATOMS: atom_id res chain seq x y z
N MET A 1 24.68 20.55 -2.13
CA MET A 1 24.35 20.42 -3.57
C MET A 1 25.48 19.68 -4.26
N ARG A 2 25.20 18.82 -5.24
CA ARG A 2 26.18 18.16 -6.11
C ARG A 2 26.06 18.77 -7.49
N GLU A 3 27.19 19.04 -8.13
CA GLU A 3 27.25 19.57 -9.48
C GLU A 3 28.05 18.60 -10.35
N PHE A 4 27.55 18.33 -11.55
CA PHE A 4 28.14 17.40 -12.50
C PHE A 4 28.87 18.18 -13.58
N LYS A 5 29.85 17.55 -14.24
CA LYS A 5 30.61 18.15 -15.36
C LYS A 5 29.74 18.64 -16.52
N THR A 6 28.50 18.15 -16.61
CA THR A 6 27.50 18.57 -17.60
C THR A 6 26.77 19.88 -17.23
N GLY A 7 27.05 20.47 -16.07
CA GLY A 7 26.31 21.61 -15.52
C GLY A 7 25.00 21.22 -14.81
N ALA A 8 24.66 19.93 -14.78
CA ALA A 8 23.51 19.45 -14.00
C ALA A 8 23.81 19.57 -12.50
N THR A 9 22.80 19.92 -11.70
CA THR A 9 22.88 19.92 -10.24
C THR A 9 21.88 18.92 -9.65
N ARG A 10 22.23 18.34 -8.49
CA ARG A 10 21.34 17.46 -7.74
C ARG A 10 21.54 17.65 -6.26
N ASP A 11 20.48 17.46 -5.48
CA ASP A 11 20.57 17.53 -4.04
C ASP A 11 21.51 16.45 -3.46
N THR A 12 21.99 16.69 -2.23
CA THR A 12 22.90 15.82 -1.49
C THR A 12 22.26 14.46 -1.22
N MET A 13 23.08 13.44 -0.99
CA MET A 13 22.63 12.10 -0.60
C MET A 13 22.44 11.95 0.91
N LYS A 14 22.74 13.00 1.71
CA LYS A 14 22.65 12.94 3.17
C LYS A 14 21.20 12.66 3.57
N GLY A 15 20.99 11.60 4.34
CA GLY A 15 19.65 11.16 4.79
C GLY A 15 18.82 10.41 3.73
N LYS A 16 19.33 10.16 2.51
CA LYS A 16 18.58 9.47 1.45
C LYS A 16 18.92 7.98 1.40
N LEU A 17 17.89 7.14 1.34
CA LEU A 17 18.04 5.70 1.12
C LEU A 17 18.53 5.41 -0.31
N SER A 18 19.37 4.39 -0.46
CA SER A 18 19.85 3.93 -1.76
C SER A 18 19.50 2.46 -1.95
N TYR A 19 18.36 2.19 -2.58
CA TYR A 19 17.83 0.84 -2.79
C TYR A 19 18.79 -0.05 -3.59
N VAL A 20 19.43 0.47 -4.64
CA VAL A 20 20.40 -0.29 -5.46
C VAL A 20 21.65 -0.68 -4.67
N LYS A 21 22.00 0.07 -3.62
CA LYS A 21 23.10 -0.31 -2.71
C LYS A 21 22.64 -1.24 -1.59
N ALA A 22 21.40 -1.07 -1.13
CA ALA A 22 20.82 -1.86 -0.04
C ALA A 22 20.37 -3.25 -0.49
N LEU A 23 19.98 -3.42 -1.75
CA LEU A 23 19.40 -4.65 -2.28
C LEU A 23 20.34 -5.31 -3.30
N SER A 24 20.44 -6.63 -3.23
CA SER A 24 21.20 -7.43 -4.17
C SER A 24 20.36 -7.76 -5.41
N PRO A 25 20.76 -7.34 -6.63
CA PRO A 25 19.97 -7.57 -7.84
C PRO A 25 19.81 -9.06 -8.17
N ILE A 26 20.82 -9.89 -7.87
CA ILE A 26 20.76 -11.34 -8.10
C ILE A 26 19.78 -12.03 -7.15
N VAL A 27 19.67 -11.55 -5.91
CA VAL A 27 18.68 -12.06 -4.93
C VAL A 27 17.28 -11.68 -5.37
N LEU A 28 17.07 -10.43 -5.81
CA LEU A 28 15.78 -9.98 -6.32
C LEU A 28 15.34 -10.79 -7.56
N GLN A 29 16.23 -11.02 -8.52
CA GLN A 29 15.93 -11.83 -9.70
C GLN A 29 15.53 -13.27 -9.29
N ARG A 30 16.30 -13.90 -8.41
CA ARG A 30 16.04 -15.27 -7.95
C ARG A 30 14.71 -15.39 -7.19
N TYR A 31 14.39 -14.38 -6.39
CA TYR A 31 13.13 -14.29 -5.66
C TYR A 31 11.94 -14.16 -6.62
N VAL A 32 12.03 -13.31 -7.66
CA VAL A 32 10.96 -13.19 -8.66
C VAL A 32 10.76 -14.48 -9.45
N GLN A 33 11.84 -15.20 -9.79
CA GLN A 33 11.75 -16.53 -10.42
C GLN A 33 11.04 -17.54 -9.51
N TYR A 34 11.31 -17.49 -8.20
CA TYR A 34 10.56 -18.28 -7.22
C TYR A 34 9.07 -17.94 -7.25
N LEU A 35 8.70 -16.66 -7.24
CA LEU A 35 7.29 -16.24 -7.32
C LEU A 35 6.60 -16.68 -8.61
N ASP A 36 7.30 -16.59 -9.75
CA ASP A 36 6.77 -17.03 -11.05
C ASP A 36 6.47 -18.53 -11.07
N ALA A 37 7.33 -19.35 -10.46
CA ALA A 37 7.08 -20.78 -10.31
C ALA A 37 5.87 -21.07 -9.40
N HIS A 38 5.68 -20.29 -8.33
CA HIS A 38 4.65 -20.52 -7.31
C HIS A 38 3.32 -19.82 -7.58
N ARG A 39 3.20 -18.99 -8.62
CA ARG A 39 1.92 -18.40 -9.04
C ARG A 39 1.10 -19.30 -9.95
N LYS A 40 1.71 -20.35 -10.52
CA LYS A 40 1.01 -21.39 -11.27
C LYS A 40 0.16 -22.25 -10.32
N GLN A 41 -1.09 -22.47 -10.67
CA GLN A 41 -2.06 -23.25 -9.90
C GLN A 41 -2.14 -24.70 -10.41
N ALA A 42 -2.79 -25.58 -9.65
CA ALA A 42 -2.95 -26.99 -9.99
C ALA A 42 -3.78 -27.21 -11.27
N ASP A 43 -4.70 -26.29 -11.57
CA ASP A 43 -5.49 -26.25 -12.80
C ASP A 43 -4.72 -25.65 -14.00
N GLY A 44 -3.46 -25.26 -13.79
CA GLY A 44 -2.62 -24.63 -14.79
C GLY A 44 -2.85 -23.13 -14.98
N LEU A 45 -3.82 -22.53 -14.29
CA LEU A 45 -4.03 -21.08 -14.31
C LEU A 45 -2.90 -20.35 -13.58
N MET A 46 -2.70 -19.08 -13.96
CA MET A 46 -1.66 -18.23 -13.39
C MET A 46 -2.30 -17.16 -12.53
N ARG A 47 -1.89 -17.09 -11.25
CA ARG A 47 -2.17 -15.92 -10.41
C ARG A 47 -1.34 -14.72 -10.86
N GLU A 48 -1.90 -13.54 -10.69
CA GLU A 48 -1.14 -12.30 -10.79
C GLU A 48 -0.02 -12.25 -9.75
N PHE A 49 1.10 -11.61 -10.09
CA PHE A 49 2.30 -11.58 -9.24
C PHE A 49 2.05 -10.97 -7.85
N ASP A 50 1.11 -10.06 -7.75
CA ASP A 50 0.78 -9.32 -6.54
C ASP A 50 -0.46 -9.87 -5.82
N ASN A 51 -1.00 -11.03 -6.22
CA ASN A 51 -2.16 -11.66 -5.59
C ASN A 51 -2.00 -11.82 -4.07
N TRP A 52 -0.78 -12.08 -3.58
CA TRP A 52 -0.49 -12.21 -2.15
C TRP A 52 -0.74 -10.93 -1.34
N LYS A 53 -0.74 -9.75 -1.98
CA LYS A 53 -1.02 -8.45 -1.31
C LYS A 53 -2.49 -8.23 -0.98
N GLN A 54 -3.38 -9.08 -1.53
CA GLN A 54 -4.81 -9.05 -1.22
C GLN A 54 -5.09 -9.46 0.23
N GLY A 55 -4.16 -10.18 0.87
CA GLY A 55 -4.22 -10.57 2.27
C GLY A 55 -4.15 -12.08 2.44
N ILE A 56 -3.25 -12.54 3.31
CA ILE A 56 -3.15 -13.92 3.76
C ILE A 56 -3.13 -13.89 5.29
N PRO A 57 -3.87 -14.80 5.98
CA PRO A 57 -3.88 -14.85 7.44
C PRO A 57 -2.48 -15.01 8.04
N LYS A 58 -2.23 -14.37 9.18
CA LYS A 58 -0.95 -14.43 9.91
C LYS A 58 -0.50 -15.88 10.16
N GLU A 59 -1.43 -16.74 10.54
CA GLU A 59 -1.17 -18.14 10.86
C GLU A 59 -0.60 -18.89 9.64
N ALA A 60 -1.12 -18.60 8.44
CA ALA A 60 -0.63 -19.19 7.20
C ALA A 60 0.80 -18.73 6.87
N TYR A 61 1.13 -17.45 7.12
CA TYR A 61 2.50 -16.95 6.97
C TYR A 61 3.46 -17.58 7.98
N LEU A 62 3.06 -17.71 9.25
CA LEU A 62 3.86 -18.34 10.29
C LEU A 62 4.18 -19.81 9.96
N ASP A 63 3.16 -20.56 9.56
CA ASP A 63 3.29 -21.95 9.15
C ASP A 63 4.20 -22.12 7.92
N GLY A 64 4.01 -21.27 6.91
CA GLY A 64 4.85 -21.25 5.71
C GLY A 64 6.31 -20.94 6.04
N LEU A 65 6.55 -19.91 6.85
CA LEU A 65 7.87 -19.52 7.31
C LEU A 65 8.56 -20.65 8.08
N GLY A 66 7.85 -21.31 8.99
CA GLY A 66 8.36 -22.43 9.76
C GLY A 66 8.79 -23.62 8.88
N ARG A 67 7.95 -24.03 7.92
CA ARG A 67 8.29 -25.12 6.98
C ARG A 67 9.55 -24.82 6.18
N HIS A 68 9.64 -23.62 5.60
CA HIS A 68 10.81 -23.24 4.81
C HIS A 68 12.06 -23.06 5.67
N PHE A 69 11.93 -22.57 6.91
CA PHE A 69 13.03 -22.49 7.86
C PHE A 69 13.60 -23.88 8.19
N VAL A 70 12.75 -24.84 8.57
CA VAL A 70 13.20 -26.21 8.87
C VAL A 70 13.85 -26.85 7.65
N ALA A 71 13.30 -26.66 6.45
CA ALA A 71 13.88 -27.18 5.22
C ALA A 71 15.26 -26.58 4.93
N ALA A 72 15.44 -25.26 5.08
CA ALA A 72 16.74 -24.60 4.95
C ALA A 72 17.73 -25.14 6.00
N TRP A 73 17.29 -25.28 7.24
CA TRP A 73 18.14 -25.76 8.33
C TRP A 73 18.63 -27.20 8.10
N LEU A 74 17.76 -28.10 7.66
CA LEU A 74 18.12 -29.46 7.28
C LEU A 74 19.17 -29.49 6.16
N LEU A 75 18.93 -28.73 5.09
CA LEU A 75 19.80 -28.69 3.91
C LEU A 75 21.19 -28.14 4.25
N GLU A 76 21.28 -27.10 5.08
CA GLU A 76 22.55 -26.56 5.57
C GLU A 76 23.37 -27.58 6.38
N HIS A 77 22.72 -28.57 6.99
CA HIS A 77 23.38 -29.65 7.74
C HIS A 77 23.55 -30.93 6.92
N GLY A 78 23.32 -30.87 5.60
CA GLY A 78 23.48 -31.98 4.68
C GLY A 78 22.36 -33.02 4.73
N PHE A 79 21.24 -32.71 5.40
CA PHE A 79 20.06 -33.58 5.40
C PHE A 79 19.13 -33.22 4.23
N PRO A 80 18.48 -34.22 3.58
CA PRO A 80 17.50 -33.94 2.54
C PRO A 80 16.25 -33.27 3.14
N ALA A 81 15.61 -32.41 2.35
CA ALA A 81 14.32 -31.82 2.66
C ALA A 81 13.38 -31.92 1.45
N SER A 82 12.09 -32.10 1.72
CA SER A 82 11.04 -32.21 0.70
C SER A 82 9.72 -31.66 1.20
N ASP A 83 8.86 -31.25 0.28
CA ASP A 83 7.46 -30.91 0.54
C ASP A 83 6.52 -31.86 -0.23
N ASN A 84 5.24 -31.52 -0.30
CA ASN A 84 4.22 -32.28 -1.03
C ASN A 84 4.39 -32.25 -2.57
N HIS A 85 5.35 -31.49 -3.08
CA HIS A 85 5.72 -31.39 -4.50
C HIS A 85 7.11 -32.00 -4.79
N GLY A 86 7.81 -32.52 -3.78
CA GLY A 86 9.06 -33.25 -3.93
C GLY A 86 10.25 -32.59 -3.22
N PRO A 87 11.50 -32.91 -3.62
CA PRO A 87 12.69 -32.34 -3.01
C PRO A 87 12.74 -30.81 -3.17
N VAL A 88 13.14 -30.11 -2.10
CA VAL A 88 13.31 -28.66 -2.12
C VAL A 88 14.79 -28.28 -2.10
N THR A 89 15.11 -27.13 -2.69
CA THR A 89 16.48 -26.58 -2.68
C THR A 89 16.63 -25.52 -1.60
N LEU A 90 17.86 -25.28 -1.17
CA LEU A 90 18.16 -24.25 -0.18
C LEU A 90 17.70 -22.87 -0.66
N GLU A 91 17.95 -22.55 -1.93
CA GLU A 91 17.50 -21.29 -2.54
C GLU A 91 15.97 -21.13 -2.52
N ASN A 92 15.22 -22.19 -2.83
CA ASN A 92 13.75 -22.16 -2.77
C ASN A 92 13.26 -21.97 -1.33
N SER A 93 13.88 -22.66 -0.37
CA SER A 93 13.55 -22.49 1.05
C SER A 93 13.84 -21.06 1.53
N LEU A 94 14.99 -20.48 1.18
CA LEU A 94 15.31 -19.08 1.51
C LEU A 94 14.32 -18.09 0.85
N CYS A 95 13.96 -18.31 -0.41
CA CYS A 95 12.94 -17.51 -1.08
C CYS A 95 11.56 -17.65 -0.42
N GLY A 96 11.19 -18.85 0.03
CA GLY A 96 9.97 -19.10 0.78
C GLY A 96 9.94 -18.38 2.13
N ILE A 97 11.06 -18.32 2.85
CA ILE A 97 11.20 -17.51 4.07
C ILE A 97 10.99 -16.03 3.75
N ILE A 98 11.66 -15.51 2.70
CA ILE A 98 11.51 -14.11 2.26
C ILE A 98 10.04 -13.82 1.92
N PHE A 99 9.37 -14.71 1.18
CA PHE A 99 7.97 -14.54 0.81
C PHE A 99 7.05 -14.40 2.02
N ASN A 100 7.16 -15.31 2.98
CA ASN A 100 6.30 -15.28 4.16
C ASN A 100 6.62 -14.09 5.08
N ALA A 101 7.90 -13.71 5.22
CA ALA A 101 8.30 -12.53 5.98
C ALA A 101 7.81 -11.23 5.33
N MET A 102 7.98 -11.08 4.01
CA MET A 102 7.48 -9.92 3.26
C MET A 102 5.96 -9.84 3.28
N GLY A 103 5.28 -10.98 3.15
CA GLY A 103 3.83 -11.08 3.22
C GLY A 103 3.28 -10.61 4.55
N TRP A 104 3.81 -11.16 5.65
CA TRP A 104 3.38 -10.77 6.99
C TRP A 104 3.72 -9.29 7.29
N LEU A 105 4.93 -8.84 6.95
CA LEU A 105 5.31 -7.43 7.12
C LEU A 105 4.40 -6.50 6.30
N HIS A 106 4.03 -6.89 5.07
CA HIS A 106 3.09 -6.14 4.25
C HIS A 106 1.74 -5.98 4.94
N GLU A 107 1.17 -7.03 5.54
CA GLU A 107 -0.10 -6.91 6.25
C GLU A 107 0.02 -6.04 7.52
N LEU A 108 1.13 -6.11 8.26
CA LEU A 108 1.39 -5.22 9.40
C LEU A 108 1.53 -3.75 8.98
N LEU A 109 2.26 -3.47 7.90
CA LEU A 109 2.48 -2.09 7.43
C LEU A 109 1.28 -1.53 6.64
N LYS A 110 0.47 -2.42 6.03
CA LYS A 110 -0.79 -2.04 5.38
C LYS A 110 -1.79 -1.53 6.41
N THR A 111 -1.78 -2.04 7.65
CA THR A 111 -2.61 -1.53 8.75
C THR A 111 -2.13 -0.20 9.34
N ASP A 112 -0.89 0.22 9.07
CA ASP A 112 -0.41 1.57 9.43
C ASP A 112 -0.93 2.65 8.47
N VAL A 113 -1.64 2.27 7.41
CA VAL A 113 -2.60 3.17 6.74
C VAL A 113 -3.90 3.07 7.51
N GLN A 114 -3.97 3.71 8.69
CA GLN A 114 -5.21 3.79 9.44
C GLN A 114 -6.31 4.32 8.52
N PRO A 115 -7.46 3.63 8.38
CA PRO A 115 -8.58 4.18 7.65
C PRO A 115 -8.91 5.54 8.24
N PHE A 116 -9.09 6.55 7.41
CA PHE A 116 -9.47 7.86 7.90
C PHE A 116 -10.82 7.73 8.62
N VAL A 117 -10.82 8.00 9.93
CA VAL A 117 -12.04 7.97 10.73
C VAL A 117 -12.75 9.30 10.51
N VAL A 118 -13.84 9.26 9.75
CA VAL A 118 -14.72 10.41 9.59
C VAL A 118 -15.29 10.77 10.98
N PRO A 119 -15.08 12.01 11.48
CA PRO A 119 -15.57 12.38 12.81
C PRO A 119 -17.09 12.29 12.92
N GLU A 120 -17.57 12.17 14.16
CA GLU A 120 -19.00 12.27 14.45
C GLU A 120 -19.58 13.59 13.91
N GLY A 121 -20.76 13.54 13.29
CA GLY A 121 -21.36 14.70 12.62
C GLY A 121 -20.89 14.95 11.19
N TRP A 122 -19.92 14.17 10.67
CA TRP A 122 -19.41 14.28 9.31
C TRP A 122 -19.72 13.04 8.47
N LYS A 123 -19.75 13.22 7.15
CA LYS A 123 -19.98 12.13 6.21
C LYS A 123 -19.18 12.33 4.93
N ILE A 124 -18.47 11.28 4.52
CA ILE A 124 -17.95 11.13 3.15
C ILE A 124 -18.94 10.28 2.35
N SER A 125 -19.26 10.69 1.13
CA SER A 125 -20.25 9.98 0.30
C SER A 125 -20.00 10.15 -1.18
N PHE A 126 -20.48 9.17 -1.96
CA PHE A 126 -20.43 9.21 -3.41
C PHE A 126 -21.71 9.82 -3.99
N GLY A 127 -21.59 10.96 -4.68
CA GLY A 127 -22.69 11.70 -5.30
C GLY A 127 -23.07 11.24 -6.72
N GLY A 128 -22.40 10.21 -7.24
CA GLY A 128 -22.71 9.63 -8.55
C GLY A 128 -21.65 9.88 -9.63
N LYS A 129 -21.86 9.26 -10.80
CA LYS A 129 -20.88 9.17 -11.90
C LYS A 129 -20.54 10.50 -12.58
N THR A 130 -21.39 11.51 -12.44
CA THR A 130 -21.14 12.88 -12.92
C THR A 130 -20.56 13.77 -11.83
N CYS A 131 -20.74 13.38 -10.57
CA CYS A 131 -20.44 14.25 -9.45
C CYS A 131 -19.09 13.93 -8.79
N GLY A 132 -18.90 12.69 -8.33
CA GLY A 132 -17.73 12.27 -7.55
C GLY A 132 -18.03 12.09 -6.07
N TRP A 133 -16.98 12.15 -5.25
CA TRP A 133 -17.03 12.01 -3.79
C TRP A 133 -17.13 13.38 -3.13
N PHE A 134 -17.87 13.50 -2.04
CA PHE A 134 -18.06 14.75 -1.31
C PHE A 134 -18.04 14.54 0.20
N ILE A 135 -17.88 15.65 0.92
CA ILE A 135 -17.89 15.71 2.37
C ILE A 135 -19.09 16.57 2.77
N LYS A 136 -19.87 16.12 3.74
CA LYS A 136 -20.89 16.97 4.34
C LYS A 136 -21.00 16.80 5.86
N THR A 137 -21.47 17.86 6.51
CA THR A 137 -21.86 17.83 7.92
C THR A 137 -23.32 17.38 8.08
N GLU A 138 -23.73 17.02 9.29
CA GLU A 138 -25.14 16.79 9.64
C GLU A 138 -26.03 18.02 9.42
N MET A 139 -25.44 19.22 9.47
CA MET A 139 -26.13 20.49 9.18
C MET A 139 -26.27 20.78 7.68
N ASN A 140 -25.94 19.81 6.82
CA ASN A 140 -26.02 19.92 5.36
C ASN A 140 -25.10 21.00 4.77
N GLU A 141 -23.94 21.19 5.39
CA GLU A 141 -22.83 21.97 4.85
C GLU A 141 -21.87 21.06 4.11
N TYR A 142 -21.27 21.56 3.03
CA TYR A 142 -20.35 20.82 2.19
C TYR A 142 -18.96 21.45 2.27
N LEU A 143 -17.93 20.64 2.49
CA LEU A 143 -16.55 21.12 2.38
C LEU A 143 -16.22 21.32 0.91
N HIS A 144 -15.70 22.49 0.57
CA HIS A 144 -15.21 22.82 -0.77
C HIS A 144 -13.69 22.81 -0.80
N LYS A 145 -13.12 22.77 -2.00
CA LYS A 145 -11.66 22.80 -2.25
C LYS A 145 -10.97 24.11 -1.85
N ASP A 146 -11.74 25.16 -1.56
CA ASP A 146 -11.24 26.39 -0.93
C ASP A 146 -11.01 26.21 0.58
N ASN A 147 -11.31 25.02 1.12
CA ASN A 147 -11.19 24.67 2.53
C ASN A 147 -12.19 25.41 3.42
N GLU A 148 -13.37 25.74 2.88
CA GLU A 148 -14.49 26.34 3.60
C GLU A 148 -15.76 25.48 3.52
N LEU A 149 -16.65 25.66 4.51
CA LEU A 149 -17.96 25.00 4.57
C LEU A 149 -19.02 25.87 3.90
N HIS A 150 -19.74 25.27 2.94
CA HIS A 150 -20.79 25.95 2.18
C HIS A 150 -22.15 25.29 2.41
N LYS A 151 -23.16 26.09 2.80
CA LYS A 151 -24.50 25.59 3.11
C LYS A 151 -25.27 25.19 1.86
N ASN A 152 -25.79 23.97 1.84
CA ASN A 152 -26.71 23.46 0.82
C ASN A 152 -26.19 23.52 -0.64
N THR A 153 -24.87 23.63 -0.86
CA THR A 153 -24.31 23.73 -2.21
C THR A 153 -22.97 23.03 -2.32
N THR A 154 -22.74 22.41 -3.47
CA THR A 154 -21.44 21.84 -3.89
C THR A 154 -20.71 22.75 -4.89
N GLY A 155 -21.26 23.93 -5.16
CA GLY A 155 -20.70 25.02 -5.94
C GLY A 155 -21.46 25.34 -7.23
N TRP A 156 -21.81 24.35 -8.05
CA TRP A 156 -22.38 24.56 -9.40
C TRP A 156 -23.01 23.26 -9.92
N ASP A 157 -24.00 23.36 -10.80
CA ASP A 157 -24.58 22.22 -11.52
C ASP A 157 -23.82 21.87 -12.81
N ASN A 158 -24.13 20.73 -13.44
CA ASN A 158 -23.61 20.30 -14.75
C ASN A 158 -22.09 20.29 -14.89
N HIS A 159 -21.39 19.88 -13.83
CA HIS A 159 -19.94 19.75 -13.83
C HIS A 159 -19.48 18.37 -14.32
N LYS A 160 -18.19 18.27 -14.65
CA LYS A 160 -17.52 16.99 -14.88
C LYS A 160 -17.23 16.30 -13.54
N PHE A 161 -17.02 14.99 -13.59
CA PHE A 161 -16.69 14.16 -12.43
C PHE A 161 -15.54 14.74 -11.59
N GLY A 162 -15.81 14.98 -10.30
CA GLY A 162 -14.85 15.54 -9.34
C GLY A 162 -14.40 16.97 -9.63
N LYS A 163 -15.08 17.71 -10.51
CA LYS A 163 -14.65 19.06 -10.92
C LYS A 163 -15.34 20.20 -10.17
N ALA A 164 -16.57 20.01 -9.68
CA ALA A 164 -17.17 21.03 -8.83
C ALA A 164 -16.34 21.23 -7.54
N PRO A 165 -16.42 22.41 -6.90
CA PRO A 165 -15.69 22.74 -5.68
C PRO A 165 -15.92 21.76 -4.54
N GLY A 166 -17.15 21.26 -4.37
CA GLY A 166 -17.50 20.30 -3.30
C GLY A 166 -17.31 18.82 -3.65
N TYR A 167 -16.64 18.50 -4.77
CA TYR A 167 -16.45 17.10 -5.19
C TYR A 167 -15.00 16.75 -5.53
N TRP A 168 -14.57 15.54 -5.17
CA TRP A 168 -13.29 14.93 -5.51
C TRP A 168 -13.47 13.70 -6.38
N SER A 169 -12.40 13.29 -7.05
CA SER A 169 -12.44 12.16 -7.98
C SER A 169 -12.33 10.82 -7.25
N THR A 170 -11.75 10.78 -6.05
CA THR A 170 -11.61 9.55 -5.25
C THR A 170 -12.00 9.77 -3.78
N GLU A 171 -12.39 8.68 -3.10
CA GLU A 171 -12.65 8.69 -1.65
C GLU A 171 -11.41 9.13 -0.88
N LYS A 172 -10.22 8.64 -1.26
CA LYS A 172 -8.95 8.99 -0.62
C LYS A 172 -8.58 10.49 -0.72
N GLU A 173 -8.84 11.11 -1.87
CA GLU A 173 -8.69 12.58 -2.01
C GLU A 173 -9.67 13.32 -1.08
N THR A 174 -10.85 12.76 -0.88
CA THR A 174 -11.90 13.33 -0.01
C THR A 174 -11.51 13.20 1.46
N GLU A 175 -11.00 12.04 1.89
CA GLU A 175 -10.44 11.82 3.23
C GLU A 175 -9.30 12.80 3.53
N ALA A 176 -8.37 12.97 2.58
CA ALA A 176 -7.25 13.89 2.73
C ALA A 176 -7.72 15.35 2.86
N ALA A 177 -8.75 15.76 2.11
CA ALA A 177 -9.32 17.09 2.22
C ALA A 177 -9.98 17.34 3.59
N LEU A 178 -10.75 16.36 4.10
CA LEU A 178 -11.36 16.47 5.43
C LEU A 178 -10.29 16.51 6.53
N ALA A 179 -9.26 15.66 6.46
CA ALA A 179 -8.15 15.67 7.41
C ALA A 179 -7.46 17.05 7.48
N ALA A 180 -7.16 17.65 6.31
CA ALA A 180 -6.51 18.95 6.22
C ALA A 180 -7.40 20.09 6.77
N TYR A 181 -8.72 20.01 6.56
CA TYR A 181 -9.66 20.96 7.13
C TYR A 181 -9.67 20.89 8.66
N LEU A 182 -9.79 19.68 9.22
CA LEU A 182 -9.85 19.47 10.67
C LEU A 182 -8.57 19.94 11.37
N GLU A 183 -7.40 19.60 10.83
CA GLU A 183 -6.10 20.04 11.37
C GLU A 183 -5.99 21.57 11.41
N LYS A 184 -6.44 22.25 10.34
CA LYS A 184 -6.51 23.72 10.31
C LYS A 184 -7.43 24.26 11.39
N THR A 185 -8.64 23.73 11.53
CA THR A 185 -9.61 24.22 12.52
C THR A 185 -9.19 23.96 13.96
N GLU A 186 -8.50 22.85 14.24
CA GLU A 186 -7.94 22.59 15.58
C GLU A 186 -6.83 23.57 15.93
N SER A 187 -5.96 23.91 14.96
CA SER A 187 -4.90 24.90 15.16
C SER A 187 -5.44 26.30 15.43
N GLU A 188 -6.51 26.71 14.73
CA GLU A 188 -7.18 28.00 14.94
C GLU A 188 -7.95 28.06 16.27
N ALA A 189 -8.36 26.92 16.84
CA ALA A 189 -9.06 26.86 18.11
C ALA A 189 -8.15 26.85 19.35
N THR A 190 -6.83 26.67 19.15
CA THR A 190 -5.82 26.62 20.24
C THR A 190 -4.96 27.88 20.36
N GLU A 191 -5.14 28.86 19.48
CA GLU A 191 -4.60 30.23 19.59
C GLU A 191 -5.58 31.20 20.26
#